data_AF-A0A484HFF7-F1
#
_entry.id   AF-A0A484HFF7-F1
#
_cell.length_a   1.000
_cell.length_b   1.000
_cell.length_c   1.000
_cell.angle_alpha   90.00
_cell.angle_beta   90.00
_cell.angle_gamma   90.00
#
_symmetry.space_group_name_H-M   'P 1'
#
loop_
_entity.id
_entity.type
_entity.pdbx_description
1 polymer ?
#
loop_
_entity_poly.entity_id
_entity_poly.type
_entity_poly.pdbx_seq_one_letter_code
_entity_poly.pdbx_strand_id
1 'polypeptide(L)' 'MSHKNEAVHFSINKDAILIKPIVRKEYSLEELLEGVTEHNLHGEFDVGAPAGKEI' A
#
# COMPACT_ATOMS: atom_id res chain seq x y z
N MET A 1 -3.87 7.03 -18.80
CA MET A 1 -3.70 6.48 -17.43
C MET A 1 -2.43 5.64 -17.44
N SER A 2 -1.53 5.84 -16.46
CA SER A 2 -0.26 5.12 -16.36
C SER A 2 -0.36 4.10 -15.22
N HIS A 3 -0.18 2.81 -15.51
CA HIS A 3 -0.31 1.71 -14.54
C HIS A 3 1.06 1.27 -14.02
N LYS A 4 1.71 2.09 -13.19
CA LYS A 4 3.00 1.77 -12.54
C LYS A 4 2.77 1.38 -11.08
N ASN A 5 3.41 0.31 -10.61
CA ASN A 5 3.30 -0.22 -9.23
C ASN A 5 1.88 -0.63 -8.80
N GLU A 6 1.10 -1.24 -9.70
CA GLU A 6 -0.20 -1.82 -9.37
C GLU A 6 -0.13 -3.34 -9.21
N ALA A 7 -0.79 -3.85 -8.18
CA ALA A 7 -0.87 -5.29 -7.93
C ALA A 7 -1.86 -5.94 -8.90
N VAL A 8 -1.51 -7.11 -9.43
CA VAL A 8 -2.36 -7.88 -10.35
C VAL A 8 -2.54 -9.30 -9.84
N HIS A 9 -3.73 -9.85 -10.07
CA HIS A 9 -3.98 -11.26 -9.96
C HIS A 9 -3.52 -11.93 -11.26
N PHE A 10 -2.69 -12.95 -11.13
CA PHE A 10 -2.13 -13.71 -12.24
C PHE A 10 -2.55 -15.18 -12.11
N SER A 11 -3.08 -15.73 -13.20
CA SER A 11 -3.37 -17.17 -13.29
C SER A 11 -3.13 -17.72 -14.69
N ILE A 12 -2.83 -19.02 -14.74
CA ILE A 12 -2.60 -19.76 -15.98
C ILE A 12 -3.77 -20.74 -16.16
N ASN A 13 -4.46 -20.62 -17.28
CA ASN A 13 -5.42 -21.60 -17.77
C ASN A 13 -4.78 -22.42 -18.90
N LYS A 14 -5.44 -23.51 -19.34
CA LYS A 14 -4.88 -24.44 -20.35
C LYS A 14 -4.33 -23.74 -21.60
N ASP A 15 -5.03 -22.73 -22.12
CA ASP A 15 -4.68 -22.08 -23.39
C ASP A 15 -4.41 -20.57 -23.25
N ALA A 16 -4.45 -20.03 -22.04
CA ALA A 16 -4.39 -18.58 -21.85
C ALA A 16 -3.81 -18.18 -20.48
N ILE A 17 -3.18 -17.00 -20.47
CA ILE A 17 -2.75 -16.30 -19.27
C ILE A 17 -3.79 -15.23 -18.94
N LEU A 18 -4.25 -15.21 -17.70
CA LEU A 18 -5.20 -14.21 -17.20
C LEU A 18 -4.49 -13.27 -16.23
N ILE A 19 -4.53 -11.97 -16.55
CA ILE A 19 -4.00 -10.90 -15.71
C ILE A 19 -5.15 -9.94 -15.41
N LYS A 20 -5.48 -9.76 -14.14
CA LYS A 20 -6.55 -8.86 -13.69
C LYS A 20 -5.99 -7.87 -12.66
N PRO A 21 -6.31 -6.57 -12.75
CA PRO A 21 -6.00 -5.62 -11.67
C PRO A 21 -6.61 -6.10 -10.36
N ILE A 22 -5.86 -6.02 -9.27
CA ILE A 22 -6.43 -6.20 -7.93
C ILE A 22 -7.04 -4.87 -7.54
N VAL A 23 -8.36 -4.86 -7.35
CA VAL A 23 -9.07 -3.70 -6.81
C VAL A 23 -8.64 -3.54 -5.36
N ARG A 24 -8.08 -2.38 -5.01
CA ARG A 24 -7.70 -2.07 -3.64
C ARG A 24 -8.96 -1.97 -2.78
N LYS A 25 -8.90 -2.47 -1.55
CA LYS A 25 -9.98 -2.24 -0.59
C LYS A 25 -10.06 -0.74 -0.32
N GLU A 26 -11.26 -0.19 -0.46
CA GLU A 26 -11.55 1.18 -0.03
C GLU A 26 -11.90 1.14 1.46
N TYR A 27 -11.37 2.11 2.21
CA TYR A 27 -11.60 2.26 3.63
C TYR A 27 -12.20 3.65 3.88
N SER A 28 -13.14 3.75 4.80
CA SER A 28 -13.56 5.06 5.31
C SER A 28 -12.62 5.54 6.41
N LEU A 29 -12.60 6.84 6.66
CA LEU A 29 -11.83 7.39 7.77
C LEU A 29 -12.31 6.79 9.11
N GLU A 30 -13.62 6.63 9.26
CA GLU A 30 -14.25 6.03 10.44
C GLU A 30 -13.76 4.60 10.67
N GLU A 31 -13.73 3.74 9.64
CA GLU A 31 -13.22 2.35 9.75
C GLU A 31 -11.76 2.33 10.20
N LEU A 32 -10.93 3.24 9.68
CA LEU A 32 -9.52 3.32 10.05
C LEU A 32 -9.34 3.77 11.50
N LEU A 33 -10.12 4.75 11.95
CA LEU A 33 -10.04 5.28 13.31
C LEU A 33 -10.57 4.30 14.35
N GLU A 34 -11.61 3.53 14.04
CA GLU A 34 -12.14 2.47 14.91
C GLU A 34 -11.10 1.39 15.23
N GLY A 35 -10.13 1.16 14.33
CA GLY A 35 -9.04 0.20 14.54
C GLY A 35 -7.89 0.70 15.42
N VAL A 36 -7.86 1.99 15.77
CA VAL A 36 -6.79 2.57 16.61
C VAL A 36 -7.06 2.30 18.09
N THR A 37 -6.08 1.74 18.79
CA THR A 37 -6.15 1.40 20.22
C THR A 37 -4.90 1.90 20.94
N GLU A 38 -4.95 2.02 22.26
CA GLU A 38 -3.77 2.39 23.06
C GLU A 38 -2.57 1.44 22.85
N HIS A 39 -2.81 0.19 22.48
CA HIS A 39 -1.76 -0.80 22.24
C HIS A 39 -1.07 -0.66 20.88
N ASN A 40 -1.75 -0.12 19.85
CA ASN A 40 -1.21 0.04 18.49
C ASN A 40 -0.90 1.49 18.12
N LEU A 41 -1.09 2.43 19.06
CA LEU A 41 -0.80 3.84 18.85
C LEU A 41 0.72 4.05 18.74
N HIS A 42 1.20 4.32 17.53
CA HIS A 42 2.60 4.65 17.28
C HIS A 42 2.91 6.08 17.73
N GLY A 43 4.04 6.26 18.42
CA GLY A 43 4.58 7.58 18.72
C GLY A 43 5.31 8.18 17.52
N GLU A 44 5.76 9.43 17.67
CA GLU A 44 6.66 10.06 16.72
C GLU A 44 7.99 9.28 16.63
N PHE A 45 8.56 9.22 15.43
CA PHE A 45 9.85 8.58 15.19
C PHE A 45 10.80 9.56 14.50
N ASP A 46 12.03 9.64 15.02
CA ASP A 46 13.08 10.50 14.46
C ASP A 46 13.62 9.90 13.16
N VAL A 47 13.43 10.61 12.06
CA VAL A 47 13.92 10.22 10.72
C VAL A 47 15.43 10.46 10.54
N GLY A 48 16.08 11.10 11.52
CA GLY A 48 17.49 11.40 11.53
C GLY A 48 17.85 12.68 10.77
N ALA A 49 19.14 13.00 10.77
CA ALA A 49 19.66 14.15 10.03
C ALA A 49 19.65 13.89 8.50
N PRO A 50 19.54 14.94 7.67
CA PRO A 50 19.64 14.81 6.23
C PRO A 50 20.92 14.10 5.79
N ALA A 51 20.82 13.09 4.91
CA ALA A 51 21.96 12.32 4.40
C ALA A 51 22.53 12.84 3.06
N GLY A 52 21.96 13.90 2.50
CA GLY A 52 22.34 14.45 1.19
C GLY A 52 23.68 15.20 1.23
N LYS A 53 24.41 15.15 0.11
CA LYS A 53 25.58 15.99 -0.20
C LYS A 53 25.32 16.80 -1.48
N GLU A 54 24.15 17.43 -1.56
CA GLU A 54 23.85 18.30 -2.69
C GLU A 54 24.72 19.56 -2.54
N ILE A 55 25.75 19.66 -3.40
CA ILE A 55 26.57 20.85 -3.64
C ILE A 55 26.10 21.55 -4.91
#